data_AF-A0A023G6Q5-F1
#
_entry.id   AF-A0A023G6Q5-F1
#
_cell.length_a   1.000
_cell.length_b   1.000
_cell.length_c   1.000
_cell.angle_alpha   90.00
_cell.angle_beta   90.00
_cell.angle_gamma   90.00
#
_symmetry.space_group_name_H-M   'P 1'
#
loop_
_entity.id
_entity.type
_entity.pdbx_description
1 polymer ?
#
loop_
_entity_poly.entity_id
_entity_poly.type
_entity_poly.pdbx_seq_one_letter_code
_entity_poly.pdbx_strand_id
1 'polypeptide(L)'
;KGSFKAFFHFVCRKRIGTSRMAVSSLALFLTVAFINMAYAASGERCRVPDGDYIGEGESRLFVKPCANYTCLKGQLHNKTCEENTDPKCSMSMAGSGRYPTCCGTKMCTGASGKK
;
A
#
# COMPACT_ATOMS: atom_id res chain seq x y z
N LYS A 1 -17.66 23.67 -20.86
CA LYS A 1 -18.00 22.22 -20.81
C LYS A 1 -17.40 21.65 -19.52
N GLY A 2 -18.08 21.41 -18.41
CA GLY A 2 -19.48 21.55 -18.01
C GLY A 2 -19.57 21.53 -16.48
N SER A 3 -20.60 22.23 -15.97
CA SER A 3 -21.25 22.19 -14.65
C SER A 3 -20.61 21.46 -13.47
N PHE A 4 -19.99 22.21 -12.55
CA PHE A 4 -19.98 21.89 -11.11
C PHE A 4 -20.29 23.11 -10.21
N LYS A 5 -20.81 24.17 -10.82
CA LYS A 5 -21.11 25.45 -10.15
C LYS A 5 -22.53 25.50 -9.54
N ALA A 6 -23.28 24.40 -9.59
CA ALA A 6 -24.71 24.38 -9.30
C ALA A 6 -25.13 23.65 -8.01
N PHE A 7 -24.22 22.97 -7.31
CA PHE A 7 -24.60 22.28 -6.05
C PHE A 7 -24.49 23.14 -4.80
N PHE A 8 -23.79 24.27 -4.88
CA PHE A 8 -23.57 25.17 -3.73
C PHE A 8 -24.73 26.11 -3.41
N HIS A 9 -25.82 26.10 -4.19
CA HIS A 9 -26.89 27.10 -4.10
C HIS A 9 -28.26 26.56 -3.66
N PHE A 10 -28.36 25.32 -3.19
CA PHE A 10 -29.65 24.73 -2.80
C PHE A 10 -29.82 24.37 -1.31
N VAL A 11 -28.81 24.58 -0.45
CA VAL A 11 -28.88 24.16 0.96
C VAL A 11 -29.01 25.35 1.94
N CYS A 12 -29.27 26.57 1.47
CA CYS A 12 -29.40 27.76 2.35
C CYS A 12 -30.76 28.46 2.29
N ARG A 13 -31.87 27.71 2.13
CA ARG A 13 -33.19 28.31 2.39
C ARG A 13 -34.23 27.31 2.90
N LYS A 14 -34.06 26.86 4.14
CA LYS A 14 -35.21 26.46 4.97
C LYS A 14 -35.06 27.03 6.37
N ARG A 15 -35.70 28.18 6.57
CA ARG A 15 -36.05 28.74 7.87
C ARG A 15 -36.98 27.74 8.55
N ILE A 16 -36.47 26.97 9.50
CA ILE A 16 -37.26 26.19 10.45
C ILE A 16 -36.74 26.58 11.82
N GLY A 17 -37.60 27.27 12.57
CA GLY A 17 -37.37 27.59 13.96
C GLY A 17 -37.39 26.32 14.82
N THR A 18 -36.90 26.48 16.05
CA THR A 18 -36.79 25.52 17.16
C THR A 18 -35.47 24.74 17.23
N SER A 19 -34.76 24.96 18.34
CA SER A 19 -33.58 24.24 18.87
C SER A 19 -32.24 24.33 18.11
N ARG A 20 -31.60 25.49 18.22
CA ARG A 20 -30.28 25.86 17.65
C ARG A 20 -29.04 25.12 18.18
N MET A 21 -29.12 24.34 19.26
CA MET A 21 -27.91 23.83 19.94
C MET A 21 -27.53 22.39 19.54
N ALA A 22 -28.49 21.53 19.20
CA ALA A 22 -28.22 20.11 18.92
C ALA A 22 -27.85 19.82 17.45
N VAL A 23 -28.36 20.63 16.52
CA VAL A 23 -28.15 20.42 15.07
C VAL A 23 -26.73 20.80 14.63
N SER A 24 -26.11 21.76 15.33
CA SER A 24 -24.75 22.21 15.05
C SER A 24 -23.70 21.11 15.31
N SER A 25 -23.87 20.36 16.40
CA SER A 25 -22.91 19.32 16.79
C SER A 25 -22.96 18.12 15.84
N LEU A 26 -24.16 17.67 15.45
CA LEU A 26 -24.29 16.52 14.54
C LEU A 26 -23.67 16.81 13.16
N ALA A 27 -23.85 18.02 12.64
CA ALA A 27 -23.24 18.46 11.39
C ALA A 27 -21.70 18.45 11.48
N LEU A 28 -21.14 18.95 12.59
CA LEU A 28 -19.69 18.92 12.84
C LEU A 28 -19.15 17.48 12.87
N PHE A 29 -19.79 16.58 13.62
CA PHE A 29 -19.37 15.17 13.69
C PHE A 29 -19.39 14.49 12.33
N LEU A 30 -20.44 14.70 11.54
CA LEU A 30 -20.51 14.16 10.19
C LEU A 30 -19.39 14.72 9.31
N THR A 31 -19.16 16.04 9.32
CA THR A 31 -18.06 16.63 8.51
C THR A 31 -16.69 16.09 8.91
N VAL A 32 -16.41 15.94 10.20
CA VAL A 32 -15.15 15.36 10.68
C VAL A 32 -15.03 13.89 10.25
N ALA A 33 -16.10 13.10 10.32
CA ALA A 33 -16.10 11.72 9.85
C ALA A 33 -15.82 11.64 8.33
N PHE A 34 -16.44 12.50 7.52
CA PHE A 34 -16.20 12.55 6.08
C PHE A 34 -14.77 12.98 5.73
N ILE A 35 -14.21 13.97 6.44
CA ILE A 35 -12.82 14.40 6.24
C ILE A 35 -11.84 13.27 6.58
N ASN A 36 -12.07 12.55 7.68
CA ASN A 36 -11.22 11.41 8.08
C ASN A 36 -11.32 10.25 7.07
N MET A 37 -12.52 9.94 6.58
CA MET A 37 -12.71 8.90 5.55
C MET A 37 -12.07 9.29 4.22
N ALA A 38 -12.14 10.57 3.83
CA ALA A 38 -11.50 11.07 2.62
C ALA A 38 -9.96 11.03 2.71
N TYR A 39 -9.39 11.33 3.88
CA TYR A 39 -7.95 11.24 4.11
C TYR A 39 -7.43 9.80 4.07
N ALA A 40 -8.21 8.84 4.60
CA ALA A 40 -7.90 7.43 4.46
C ALA A 40 -8.02 6.93 3.00
N ALA A 41 -8.86 7.57 2.18
CA ALA A 41 -9.06 7.23 0.77
C ALA A 41 -8.06 7.90 -0.17
N SER A 42 -7.37 8.98 0.23
CA SER A 42 -6.25 9.56 -0.51
C SER A 42 -4.98 8.73 -0.33
N GLY A 43 -5.11 7.41 -0.53
CA GLY A 43 -4.08 6.41 -0.24
C GLY A 43 -2.73 6.85 -0.75
N GLU A 44 -1.77 6.90 0.16
CA GLU A 44 -0.39 7.23 -0.15
C GLU A 44 0.13 6.26 -1.21
N ARG A 45 0.84 6.77 -2.22
CA ARG A 45 1.41 5.95 -3.28
C ARG A 45 2.91 5.92 -3.16
N CYS A 46 3.47 4.73 -3.29
CA CYS A 46 4.92 4.56 -3.26
C CYS A 46 5.44 4.37 -4.68
N ARG A 47 6.54 5.05 -5.02
CA ARG A 47 7.24 4.87 -6.29
C ARG A 47 8.14 3.64 -6.20
N VAL A 48 7.92 2.65 -7.06
CA VAL A 48 8.76 1.44 -7.16
C VAL A 48 9.97 1.69 -8.08
N PRO A 49 11.02 0.83 -8.02
CA PRO A 49 12.25 1.02 -8.81
C PRO A 49 12.03 1.05 -10.32
N ASP A 50 10.96 0.42 -10.81
CA ASP A 50 10.58 0.39 -12.23
C ASP A 50 10.03 1.74 -12.72
N GLY A 51 9.80 2.68 -11.80
CA GLY A 51 9.21 4.00 -12.07
C GLY A 51 7.70 4.05 -11.89
N ASP A 52 7.06 2.89 -11.78
CA ASP A 52 5.64 2.72 -11.48
C ASP A 52 5.26 3.17 -10.06
N TYR A 53 3.96 3.26 -9.82
CA TYR A 53 3.39 3.53 -8.50
C TYR A 53 2.55 2.34 -8.03
N ILE A 54 2.69 2.01 -6.75
CA ILE A 54 1.83 1.06 -6.03
C ILE A 54 1.02 1.81 -4.99
N GLY A 55 -0.23 1.41 -4.79
CA GLY A 55 -1.12 2.00 -3.79
C GLY A 55 -0.81 1.52 -2.38
N GLU A 56 -1.29 2.27 -1.39
CA GLU A 56 -1.26 1.88 0.03
C GLU A 56 -1.84 0.47 0.22
N GLY A 57 -1.08 -0.40 0.89
CA GLY A 57 -1.42 -1.81 1.12
C GLY A 57 -1.19 -2.74 -0.08
N GLU A 58 -0.86 -2.20 -1.26
CA GLU A 58 -0.54 -3.01 -2.44
C GLU A 58 0.87 -3.60 -2.32
N SER A 59 1.03 -4.83 -2.81
CA SER A 59 2.33 -5.49 -2.96
C SER A 59 2.56 -5.95 -4.40
N ARG A 60 3.80 -5.80 -4.88
CA ARG A 60 4.21 -6.21 -6.23
C ARG A 60 5.53 -6.98 -6.21
N LEU A 61 5.56 -8.05 -6.99
CA LEU A 61 6.69 -8.95 -7.12
C LEU A 61 7.52 -8.57 -8.35
N PHE A 62 8.81 -8.30 -8.17
CA PHE A 62 9.72 -7.87 -9.22
C PHE A 62 10.73 -8.96 -9.58
N VAL A 63 11.23 -8.88 -10.81
CA VAL A 63 12.30 -9.76 -11.34
C VAL A 63 13.66 -9.09 -11.14
N LYS A 64 13.75 -7.79 -11.45
CA LYS A 64 14.96 -6.97 -11.32
C LYS A 64 14.58 -5.59 -10.78
N PRO A 65 15.02 -5.21 -9.57
CA PRO A 65 15.65 -6.06 -8.56
C PRO A 65 14.72 -7.18 -8.08
N CYS A 66 15.25 -8.37 -7.76
CA CYS A 66 14.46 -9.51 -7.30
C CYS A 66 13.98 -9.28 -5.86
N ALA A 67 12.79 -8.72 -5.72
CA ALA A 67 12.21 -8.38 -4.43
C ALA A 67 10.68 -8.28 -4.50
N ASN A 68 10.04 -8.38 -3.34
CA ASN A 68 8.65 -7.96 -3.14
C ASN A 68 8.63 -6.55 -2.56
N TYR A 69 7.90 -5.64 -3.21
CA TYR A 69 7.71 -4.28 -2.74
C TYR A 69 6.28 -4.07 -2.26
N THR A 70 6.13 -3.50 -1.07
CA THR A 70 4.84 -3.19 -0.46
C THR A 70 4.82 -1.72 -0.04
N CYS A 71 3.74 -1.00 -0.33
CA CYS A 71 3.56 0.36 0.17
C CYS A 71 2.77 0.33 1.47
N LEU A 72 3.34 0.87 2.53
CA LEU A 72 2.67 0.99 3.83
C LEU A 72 2.95 2.38 4.39
N LYS A 73 1.89 3.14 4.68
CA LYS A 73 1.91 4.50 5.20
C LYS A 73 2.81 5.42 4.37
N GLY A 74 2.68 5.32 3.04
CA GLY A 74 3.50 6.09 2.10
C GLY A 74 4.99 5.71 2.07
N GLN A 75 5.39 4.66 2.78
CA GLN A 75 6.75 4.13 2.77
C GLN A 75 6.84 2.86 1.95
N LEU A 76 7.86 2.80 1.09
CA LEU A 76 8.15 1.64 0.28
C LEU A 76 8.95 0.63 1.11
N HIS A 77 8.30 -0.45 1.54
CA HIS A 77 8.95 -1.58 2.16
C HIS A 77 9.34 -2.61 1.11
N ASN A 78 10.54 -3.17 1.22
CA ASN A 78 11.02 -4.22 0.33
C ASN A 78 11.44 -5.46 1.12
N LYS A 79 11.10 -6.62 0.56
CA LYS A 79 11.60 -7.93 1.02
C LYS A 79 12.45 -8.52 -0.10
N THR A 80 13.75 -8.61 0.13
CA THR A 80 14.72 -9.18 -0.82
C THR A 80 14.88 -10.68 -0.59
N CYS A 81 15.67 -11.30 -1.46
CA CYS A 81 16.13 -12.67 -1.27
C CYS A 81 16.98 -12.80 0.00
N GLU A 82 16.91 -13.96 0.62
CA GLU A 82 17.74 -14.27 1.79
C GLU A 82 19.20 -14.35 1.37
N GLU A 83 20.06 -13.63 2.09
CA GLU A 83 21.50 -13.66 1.85
C GLU A 83 22.08 -14.94 2.47
N ASN A 84 22.96 -15.62 1.73
CA ASN A 84 23.61 -16.80 2.26
C ASN A 84 24.79 -16.41 3.16
N THR A 85 24.57 -16.46 4.47
CA THR A 85 25.61 -16.22 5.48
C THR A 85 26.38 -17.48 5.86
N ASP A 86 25.93 -18.67 5.44
CA ASP A 86 26.55 -19.94 5.80
C ASP A 86 27.58 -20.38 4.75
N PRO A 87 28.87 -20.52 5.10
CA PRO A 87 29.91 -20.91 4.16
C PRO A 87 29.78 -22.36 3.66
N LYS A 88 28.99 -23.22 4.32
CA LYS A 88 28.72 -24.60 3.89
C LYS A 88 27.52 -24.71 2.95
N CYS A 89 26.89 -23.57 2.65
CA CYS A 89 25.78 -23.48 1.74
C CYS A 89 26.17 -22.62 0.54
N SER A 90 25.54 -22.90 -0.60
CA SER A 90 25.69 -22.16 -1.84
C SER A 90 24.30 -21.82 -2.34
N MET A 91 24.12 -20.65 -2.93
CA MET A 91 22.89 -20.30 -3.62
C MET A 91 22.95 -20.85 -5.05
N SER A 92 21.94 -21.59 -5.47
CA SER A 92 21.78 -21.94 -6.87
C SER A 92 21.48 -20.69 -7.71
N MET A 93 21.68 -20.78 -9.03
CA MET A 93 21.46 -19.66 -9.94
C MET A 93 20.07 -19.04 -9.75
N ALA A 94 19.99 -17.71 -9.82
CA ALA A 94 18.74 -16.97 -9.79
C ALA A 94 17.77 -17.56 -10.83
N GLY A 95 16.60 -18.02 -10.37
CA GLY A 95 15.58 -18.60 -11.24
C GLY A 95 15.02 -17.56 -12.21
N SER A 96 14.42 -18.03 -13.31
CA SER A 96 13.63 -17.17 -14.19
C SER A 96 12.24 -16.96 -13.59
N GLY A 97 11.89 -15.72 -13.25
CA GLY A 97 10.56 -15.39 -12.71
C GLY A 97 10.54 -14.18 -11.79
N ARG A 98 9.38 -13.88 -11.21
CA ARG A 98 9.22 -12.85 -10.18
C ARG A 98 9.62 -13.40 -8.81
N TYR A 99 9.88 -12.53 -7.84
CA TYR A 99 10.09 -12.93 -6.45
C TYR A 99 8.97 -13.86 -5.95
N PRO A 100 9.25 -14.93 -5.20
CA PRO A 100 10.57 -15.39 -4.72
C PRO A 100 11.30 -16.31 -5.71
N THR A 101 10.73 -16.64 -6.88
CA THR A 101 11.31 -17.60 -7.83
C THR A 101 12.67 -17.14 -8.37
N CYS A 102 12.89 -15.84 -8.48
CA CYS A 102 14.20 -15.30 -8.89
C CYS A 102 15.29 -15.35 -7.81
N CYS A 103 14.99 -15.76 -6.57
CA CYS A 103 15.98 -15.78 -5.49
C CYS A 103 16.99 -16.93 -5.55
N GLY A 104 16.74 -17.95 -6.38
CA GLY A 104 17.52 -19.18 -6.33
C GLY A 104 17.24 -19.97 -5.04
N THR A 105 17.81 -21.17 -4.96
CA THR A 105 17.59 -22.11 -3.85
C THR A 105 18.88 -22.28 -3.08
N LYS A 106 18.83 -22.17 -1.76
CA LYS A 106 19.97 -22.47 -0.89
C LYS A 106 20.21 -23.99 -0.88
N MET A 107 21.40 -24.39 -1.32
CA MET A 107 21.87 -25.76 -1.29
C MET A 107 23.02 -25.87 -0.30
N CYS A 108 22.82 -26.65 0.76
CA CYS A 108 23.85 -26.90 1.76
C CYS A 108 24.45 -28.27 1.55
N THR A 109 25.77 -28.38 1.55
CA THR A 109 26.45 -29.67 1.68
C THR A 109 26.27 -30.16 3.10
N GLY A 110 25.12 -30.77 3.38
CA GLY A 110 25.00 -31.70 4.49
C GLY A 110 25.81 -32.94 4.17
N ALA A 111 26.53 -33.47 5.16
CA ALA A 111 26.93 -34.87 5.11
C ALA A 111 25.65 -35.71 5.00
N SER A 112 25.19 -35.98 3.78
CA SER A 112 24.11 -36.92 3.52
C SER A 112 24.70 -38.30 3.76
N GLY A 113 24.82 -38.65 5.04
CA GLY A 113 24.82 -40.03 5.46
C GLY A 113 23.47 -40.59 5.03
N LYS A 114 23.49 -41.38 3.95
CA LYS A 114 22.45 -42.39 3.70
C LYS A 114 22.23 -43.14 5.02
N LYS A 115 21.00 -43.14 5.52
CA LYS A 115 20.46 -44.21 6.35
C LYS A 115 19.07 -44.52 5.87
#